data_AF-A0A1F9A4I9-F1
#
_entry.id   AF-A0A1F9A4I9-F1
#
_cell.length_a   1.000
_cell.length_b   1.000
_cell.length_c   1.000
_cell.angle_alpha   90.00
_cell.angle_beta   90.00
_cell.angle_gamma   90.00
#
_symmetry.space_group_name_H-M   'P 1'
#
loop_
_entity.id
_entity.type
_entity.pdbx_description
1 polymer ?
#
loop_
_entity_poly.entity_id
_entity_poly.type
_entity_poly.pdbx_seq_one_letter_code
_entity_poly.pdbx_strand_id
1 'polypeptide(L)'
;MIDYKKFPEYYKKYFWSGKHKLFGYPPDSFPEFRWIASLEKRFAWVVSNYSVNKSASRYLLQEMIEWGGSQNGVLQKFNDASGEVNLFEIIGRVIASLSGSKQSISCALSLPGLGLTYASKLLRFMKPEIYGALDSRIRKALNREGKLPQIHDSLPSSMVSGYVQFVSLLQELRNELVSREIRKPPCHLSDDSTWRASEIEMALFSWTEEE
;
A
#
# COMPACT_ATOMS: atom_id res chain seq x y z
N MET A 1 15.63 -15.66 3.53
CA MET A 1 16.01 -14.70 4.61
C MET A 1 16.34 -13.33 4.03
N ILE A 2 15.71 -12.28 4.56
CA ILE A 2 15.89 -10.89 4.11
C ILE A 2 17.31 -10.39 4.46
N ASP A 3 18.10 -10.05 3.44
CA ASP A 3 19.40 -9.39 3.61
C ASP A 3 19.24 -7.87 3.64
N TYR A 4 19.34 -7.28 4.83
CA TYR A 4 19.23 -5.83 5.04
C TYR A 4 20.25 -5.03 4.23
N LYS A 5 21.46 -5.56 3.97
CA LYS A 5 22.48 -4.83 3.21
C LYS A 5 22.10 -4.63 1.75
N LYS A 6 21.22 -5.50 1.22
CA LYS A 6 20.72 -5.47 -0.16
C LYS A 6 19.42 -4.68 -0.33
N PHE A 7 18.88 -4.11 0.75
CA PHE A 7 17.61 -3.39 0.70
C PHE A 7 17.60 -2.21 -0.28
N PRO A 8 18.66 -1.37 -0.35
CA PRO A 8 18.78 -0.34 -1.38
C PRO A 8 18.72 -0.90 -2.80
N GLU A 9 19.34 -2.06 -3.05
CA GLU A 9 19.36 -2.74 -4.34
C GLU A 9 17.98 -3.29 -4.70
N TYR A 10 17.29 -3.94 -3.75
CA TYR A 10 15.91 -4.39 -3.95
C TYR A 10 14.99 -3.22 -4.28
N TYR A 11 15.11 -2.10 -3.57
CA TYR A 11 14.33 -0.90 -3.86
C TYR A 11 14.61 -0.34 -5.26
N LYS A 12 15.88 -0.27 -5.67
CA LYS A 12 16.27 0.17 -7.03
C LYS A 12 15.77 -0.75 -8.13
N LYS A 13 15.58 -2.04 -7.84
CA LYS A 13 15.03 -3.03 -8.77
C LYS A 13 13.51 -2.98 -8.93
N TYR A 14 12.81 -2.20 -8.09
CA TYR A 14 11.36 -2.13 -8.18
C TYR A 14 10.91 -1.74 -9.58
N PHE A 15 10.02 -2.56 -10.13
CA PHE A 15 9.40 -2.33 -11.41
C PHE A 15 7.95 -2.79 -11.38
N TRP A 16 7.05 -1.91 -11.81
CA TRP A 16 5.64 -2.24 -11.96
C TRP A 16 5.06 -1.52 -13.17
N SER A 17 4.39 -2.25 -14.06
CA SER A 17 3.86 -1.72 -15.33
C SER A 17 2.40 -2.08 -15.59
N GLY A 18 1.72 -2.67 -14.59
CA GLY A 18 0.33 -3.12 -14.70
C GLY A 18 -0.60 -1.97 -15.10
N LYS A 19 -1.24 -2.07 -16.27
CA LYS A 19 -2.22 -1.10 -16.80
C LYS A 19 -1.77 0.36 -16.98
N HIS A 20 -0.50 0.70 -16.74
CA HIS A 20 0.00 2.09 -16.78
C HIS A 20 -0.28 2.79 -18.12
N LYS A 21 -0.08 2.06 -19.23
CA LYS A 21 -0.34 2.55 -20.59
C LYS A 21 -1.78 3.03 -20.79
N LEU A 22 -2.77 2.42 -20.12
CA LEU A 22 -4.18 2.83 -20.21
C LEU A 22 -4.43 4.22 -19.62
N PHE A 23 -3.58 4.64 -18.68
CA PHE A 23 -3.69 5.90 -17.94
C PHE A 23 -2.60 6.90 -18.33
N GLY A 24 -1.82 6.62 -19.38
CA GLY A 24 -0.76 7.51 -19.86
C GLY A 24 0.45 7.62 -18.93
N TYR A 25 0.60 6.70 -17.97
CA TYR A 25 1.77 6.66 -17.10
C TYR A 25 2.87 5.76 -17.71
N PRO A 26 4.17 6.12 -17.58
CA PRO A 26 5.25 5.16 -17.76
C PRO A 26 5.27 4.17 -16.59
N PRO A 27 5.89 2.98 -16.72
CA PRO A 27 6.06 2.07 -15.60
C PRO A 27 6.61 2.76 -14.34
N ASP A 28 6.12 2.36 -13.18
CA ASP A 28 6.73 2.75 -11.91
C ASP A 28 8.04 1.98 -11.75
N SER A 29 9.15 2.70 -11.90
CA SER A 29 10.49 2.20 -11.69
C SER A 29 11.37 3.24 -11.01
N PHE A 30 12.41 2.78 -10.33
CA PHE A 30 13.42 3.67 -9.76
C PHE A 30 14.12 4.50 -10.86
N PRO A 31 14.41 5.80 -10.64
CA PRO A 31 14.07 6.62 -9.47
C PRO A 31 12.73 7.37 -9.58
N GLU A 32 11.94 7.13 -10.64
CA GLU A 32 10.86 8.01 -11.10
C GLU A 32 9.50 7.77 -10.43
N PHE A 33 9.04 6.52 -10.37
CA PHE A 33 7.78 6.10 -9.72
C PHE A 33 6.56 7.02 -10.00
N ARG A 34 6.34 7.40 -11.26
CA ARG A 34 5.45 8.52 -11.62
C ARG A 34 3.99 8.31 -11.23
N TRP A 35 3.46 7.09 -11.39
CA TRP A 35 2.05 6.85 -11.06
C TRP A 35 1.87 6.80 -9.55
N ILE A 36 2.79 6.12 -8.85
CA ILE A 36 2.83 6.11 -7.38
C ILE A 36 2.88 7.54 -6.82
N ALA A 37 3.81 8.38 -7.31
CA ALA A 37 3.95 9.77 -6.86
C ALA A 37 2.66 10.57 -7.06
N SER A 38 2.01 10.38 -8.22
CA SER A 38 0.73 11.03 -8.54
C SER A 38 -0.40 10.58 -7.62
N LEU A 39 -0.48 9.29 -7.30
CA LEU A 39 -1.47 8.74 -6.38
C LEU A 39 -1.22 9.22 -4.94
N GLU A 40 0.01 9.13 -4.43
CA GLU A 40 0.38 9.63 -3.09
C GLU A 40 0.00 11.10 -2.92
N LYS A 41 0.34 11.95 -3.90
CA LYS A 41 -0.01 13.38 -3.86
C LYS A 41 -1.53 13.62 -3.78
N ARG A 42 -2.32 12.88 -4.56
CA ARG A 42 -3.77 13.07 -4.61
C ARG A 42 -4.48 12.50 -3.38
N PHE A 43 -4.03 11.36 -2.86
CA PHE A 43 -4.56 10.83 -1.60
C PHE A 43 -4.14 11.69 -0.41
N ALA A 44 -2.91 12.23 -0.38
CA ALA A 44 -2.50 13.20 0.62
C ALA A 44 -3.38 14.47 0.60
N TRP A 45 -3.76 14.95 -0.60
CA TRP A 45 -4.72 16.05 -0.72
C TRP A 45 -6.08 15.69 -0.12
N VAL A 46 -6.59 14.48 -0.38
CA VAL A 46 -7.85 14.00 0.21
C VAL A 46 -7.75 13.96 1.73
N VAL A 47 -6.69 13.37 2.29
CA VAL A 47 -6.47 13.29 3.74
C VAL A 47 -6.45 14.68 4.38
N SER A 48 -5.73 15.63 3.78
CA SER A 48 -5.58 16.99 4.32
C SER A 48 -6.83 17.87 4.17
N ASN A 49 -7.68 17.62 3.18
CA ASN A 49 -8.82 18.48 2.85
C ASN A 49 -10.19 17.85 3.13
N TYR A 50 -10.23 16.66 3.73
CA TYR A 50 -11.47 15.93 3.94
C TYR A 50 -12.49 16.70 4.79
N SER A 51 -12.03 17.38 5.86
CA SER A 51 -12.89 18.16 6.77
C SER A 51 -13.58 19.34 6.08
N VAL A 52 -12.98 19.89 5.02
CA VAL A 52 -13.46 21.07 4.30
C VAL A 52 -14.30 20.67 3.08
N ASN A 53 -13.75 19.81 2.22
CA ASN A 53 -14.34 19.52 0.92
C ASN A 53 -15.26 18.31 0.92
N LYS A 54 -15.22 17.50 2.00
CA LYS A 54 -15.99 16.28 2.14
C LYS A 54 -15.96 15.38 0.89
N SER A 55 -14.75 15.14 0.36
CA SER A 55 -14.58 14.50 -0.95
C SER A 55 -14.10 13.05 -0.82
N ALA A 56 -14.78 12.16 -1.56
CA ALA A 56 -14.36 10.78 -1.82
C ALA A 56 -14.44 10.54 -3.33
N SER A 57 -13.35 10.80 -4.05
CA SER A 57 -13.32 10.62 -5.50
C SER A 57 -13.39 9.13 -5.85
N ARG A 58 -14.54 8.70 -6.38
CA ARG A 58 -14.72 7.36 -6.96
C ARG A 58 -13.65 7.06 -8.01
N TYR A 59 -13.34 8.02 -8.87
CA TYR A 59 -12.32 7.87 -9.92
C TYR A 59 -10.92 7.66 -9.35
N LEU A 60 -10.56 8.35 -8.26
CA LEU A 60 -9.26 8.14 -7.60
C LEU A 60 -9.13 6.72 -7.01
N LEU A 61 -10.22 6.21 -6.42
CA LEU A 61 -10.27 4.83 -5.91
C LEU A 61 -10.17 3.80 -7.05
N GLN A 62 -10.87 4.02 -8.15
CA GLN A 62 -10.78 3.16 -9.34
C GLN A 62 -9.36 3.16 -9.91
N GLU A 63 -8.73 4.32 -10.02
CA GLU A 63 -7.36 4.43 -10.53
C GLU A 63 -6.35 3.72 -9.63
N MET A 64 -6.50 3.79 -8.31
CA MET A 64 -5.70 3.01 -7.36
C MET A 64 -5.88 1.50 -7.55
N ILE A 65 -7.12 1.04 -7.75
CA ILE A 65 -7.42 -0.37 -8.03
C ILE A 65 -6.74 -0.80 -9.34
N GLU A 66 -6.76 0.07 -10.35
CA GLU A 66 -6.16 -0.19 -11.66
C GLU A 66 -4.64 -0.17 -11.64
N TRP A 67 -4.03 0.73 -10.86
CA TRP A 67 -2.61 0.67 -10.53
C TRP A 67 -2.28 -0.70 -9.94
N GLY A 68 -3.10 -1.21 -9.02
CA GLY A 68 -2.95 -2.56 -8.47
C GLY A 68 -3.28 -3.70 -9.44
N GLY A 69 -3.51 -3.43 -10.73
CA GLY A 69 -3.79 -4.41 -11.79
C GLY A 69 -5.24 -4.89 -11.88
N SER A 70 -6.12 -4.49 -10.95
CA SER A 70 -7.52 -4.96 -10.85
C SER A 70 -7.69 -6.48 -11.04
N GLN A 71 -6.94 -7.25 -10.25
CA GLN A 71 -7.01 -8.71 -10.28
C GLN A 71 -8.39 -9.20 -9.82
N ASN A 72 -8.84 -10.35 -10.33
CA ASN A 72 -10.06 -11.03 -9.88
C ASN A 72 -11.34 -10.16 -9.91
N GLY A 73 -11.42 -9.24 -10.86
CA GLY A 73 -12.58 -8.37 -11.08
C GLY A 73 -12.82 -7.37 -9.95
N VAL A 74 -11.78 -6.98 -9.19
CA VAL A 74 -11.94 -6.04 -8.05
C VAL A 74 -12.54 -4.70 -8.50
N LEU A 75 -12.15 -4.16 -9.65
CA LEU A 75 -12.77 -2.92 -10.16
C LEU A 75 -14.26 -3.10 -10.43
N GLN A 76 -14.66 -4.24 -11.00
CA GLN A 76 -16.07 -4.53 -11.27
C GLN A 76 -16.86 -4.62 -9.96
N LYS A 77 -16.37 -5.41 -8.99
CA LYS A 77 -16.98 -5.54 -7.66
C LYS A 77 -17.11 -4.19 -6.95
N PHE A 78 -16.07 -3.35 -7.02
CA PHE A 78 -16.13 -2.00 -6.48
C PHE A 78 -17.19 -1.17 -7.20
N ASN A 79 -17.25 -1.22 -8.54
CA ASN A 79 -18.21 -0.45 -9.31
C ASN A 79 -19.66 -0.84 -9.02
N ASP A 80 -19.95 -2.13 -8.96
CA ASP A 80 -21.28 -2.66 -8.74
C ASP A 80 -21.80 -2.26 -7.35
N ALA A 81 -20.98 -2.40 -6.32
CA ALA A 81 -21.41 -2.13 -4.95
C ALA A 81 -21.19 -0.68 -4.47
N SER A 82 -20.38 0.13 -5.17
CA SER A 82 -20.13 1.52 -4.78
C SER A 82 -21.37 2.43 -4.85
N GLY A 83 -22.37 2.06 -5.66
CA GLY A 83 -23.64 2.79 -5.75
C GLY A 83 -24.56 2.57 -4.53
N GLU A 84 -24.27 1.56 -3.71
CA GLU A 84 -25.11 1.14 -2.59
C GLU A 84 -24.59 1.65 -1.24
N VAL A 85 -23.45 2.34 -1.22
CA VAL A 85 -22.81 2.81 0.01
C VAL A 85 -22.49 4.29 -0.03
N ASN A 86 -22.42 4.89 1.15
CA ASN A 86 -21.90 6.24 1.31
C ASN A 86 -20.36 6.21 1.32
N LEU A 87 -19.74 6.31 0.13
CA LEU A 87 -18.28 6.35 -0.01
C LEU A 87 -17.64 7.47 0.80
N PHE A 88 -18.31 8.63 0.90
CA PHE A 88 -17.84 9.73 1.71
C PHE A 88 -17.68 9.30 3.17
N GLU A 89 -18.73 8.76 3.78
CA GLU A 89 -18.68 8.28 5.17
C GLU A 89 -17.61 7.21 5.41
N ILE A 90 -17.47 6.25 4.49
CA ILE A 90 -16.44 5.21 4.61
C ILE A 90 -15.04 5.82 4.59
N ILE A 91 -14.74 6.69 3.62
CA ILE A 91 -13.43 7.35 3.51
C ILE A 91 -13.17 8.22 4.74
N GLY A 92 -14.17 8.91 5.29
CA GLY A 92 -14.04 9.65 6.54
C GLY A 92 -13.62 8.80 7.72
N ARG A 93 -14.23 7.61 7.86
CA ARG A 93 -13.85 6.65 8.90
C ARG A 93 -12.41 6.16 8.71
N VAL A 94 -12.01 5.86 7.47
CA VAL A 94 -10.62 5.50 7.16
C VAL A 94 -9.67 6.62 7.60
N ILE A 95 -9.91 7.86 7.16
CA ILE A 95 -9.06 9.03 7.48
C ILE A 95 -8.98 9.25 8.99
N ALA A 96 -10.11 9.24 9.69
CA ALA A 96 -10.17 9.42 11.14
C ALA A 96 -9.40 8.32 11.91
N SER A 97 -9.22 7.16 11.29
CA SER A 97 -8.54 6.01 11.90
C SER A 97 -7.06 5.87 11.53
N LEU A 98 -6.50 6.74 10.68
CA LEU A 98 -5.14 6.61 10.13
C LEU A 98 -4.00 6.57 11.16
N SER A 99 -4.26 6.93 12.42
CA SER A 99 -3.30 6.79 13.53
C SER A 99 -3.21 5.38 14.10
N GLY A 100 -4.21 4.52 13.90
CA GLY A 100 -4.26 3.17 14.43
C GLY A 100 -4.41 2.12 13.32
N SER A 101 -3.40 1.24 13.18
CA SER A 101 -3.35 0.24 12.10
C SER A 101 -4.55 -0.71 12.08
N LYS A 102 -5.01 -1.16 13.25
CA LYS A 102 -6.17 -2.05 13.39
C LYS A 102 -7.47 -1.41 12.91
N GLN A 103 -7.75 -0.19 13.36
CA GLN A 103 -8.93 0.57 12.97
C GLN A 103 -8.86 0.96 11.49
N SER A 104 -7.69 1.43 11.04
CA SER A 104 -7.42 1.79 9.64
C SER A 104 -7.77 0.67 8.67
N ILE A 105 -7.23 -0.54 8.89
CA ILE A 105 -7.50 -1.66 7.98
C ILE A 105 -8.92 -2.17 8.11
N SER A 106 -9.51 -2.18 9.31
CA SER A 106 -10.91 -2.55 9.50
C SER A 106 -11.85 -1.60 8.74
N CYS A 107 -11.58 -0.30 8.76
CA CYS A 107 -12.35 0.68 7.99
C CYS A 107 -12.09 0.55 6.49
N ALA A 108 -10.85 0.34 6.06
CA ALA A 108 -10.52 0.17 4.65
C ALA A 108 -11.16 -1.09 4.05
N LEU A 109 -11.25 -2.19 4.80
CA LEU A 109 -11.94 -3.42 4.41
C LEU A 109 -13.47 -3.25 4.28
N SER A 110 -14.04 -2.17 4.82
CA SER A 110 -15.48 -1.88 4.63
C SER A 110 -15.78 -1.23 3.28
N LEU A 111 -14.76 -0.87 2.48
CA LEU A 111 -14.98 -0.43 1.11
C LEU A 111 -15.42 -1.61 0.24
N PRO A 112 -16.52 -1.47 -0.52
CA PRO A 112 -17.05 -2.57 -1.30
C PRO A 112 -16.06 -3.11 -2.33
N GLY A 113 -15.99 -4.44 -2.45
CA GLY A 113 -15.12 -5.11 -3.40
C GLY A 113 -13.63 -5.13 -3.04
N LEU A 114 -13.19 -4.41 -2.01
CA LEU A 114 -11.79 -4.39 -1.58
C LEU A 114 -11.51 -5.52 -0.58
N GLY A 115 -10.74 -6.52 -1.03
CA GLY A 115 -10.04 -7.44 -0.12
C GLY A 115 -8.78 -6.81 0.49
N LEU A 116 -8.10 -7.57 1.35
CA LEU A 116 -6.91 -7.11 2.10
C LEU A 116 -5.85 -6.41 1.24
N THR A 117 -5.53 -6.94 0.06
CA THR A 117 -4.51 -6.34 -0.81
C THR A 117 -4.90 -4.94 -1.29
N TYR A 118 -6.17 -4.67 -1.61
CA TYR A 118 -6.58 -3.34 -2.07
C TYR A 118 -6.90 -2.39 -0.92
N ALA A 119 -7.41 -2.92 0.20
CA ALA A 119 -7.58 -2.15 1.43
C ALA A 119 -6.23 -1.64 1.96
N SER A 120 -5.17 -2.45 1.91
CA SER A 120 -3.82 -2.02 2.29
C SER A 120 -3.19 -1.03 1.30
N LYS A 121 -3.43 -1.18 -0.01
CA LYS A 121 -3.03 -0.18 -1.02
C LYS A 121 -3.63 1.20 -0.73
N LEU A 122 -4.90 1.25 -0.33
CA LEU A 122 -5.54 2.50 0.06
C LEU A 122 -4.80 3.18 1.22
N LEU A 123 -4.50 2.43 2.27
CA LEU A 123 -3.76 2.95 3.42
C LEU A 123 -2.35 3.40 3.03
N ARG A 124 -1.66 2.62 2.17
CA ARG A 124 -0.33 2.94 1.64
C ARG A 124 -0.30 4.26 0.88
N PHE A 125 -1.33 4.59 0.09
CA PHE A 125 -1.39 5.89 -0.59
C PHE A 125 -1.85 7.03 0.32
N MET A 126 -2.68 6.75 1.33
CA MET A 126 -3.14 7.78 2.28
C MET A 126 -2.07 8.21 3.29
N LYS A 127 -1.19 7.29 3.71
CA LYS A 127 -0.14 7.58 4.70
C LYS A 127 1.10 6.69 4.49
N PRO A 128 1.87 6.93 3.41
CA PRO A 128 2.98 6.06 2.99
C PRO A 128 4.10 5.94 4.03
N GLU A 129 4.21 6.89 4.96
CA GLU A 129 5.18 6.88 6.05
C GLU A 129 4.94 5.73 7.03
N ILE A 130 3.68 5.28 7.17
CA ILE A 130 3.24 4.29 8.17
C ILE A 130 2.79 2.98 7.52
N TYR A 131 2.15 3.04 6.35
CA TYR A 131 1.51 1.89 5.74
C TYR A 131 2.19 1.46 4.43
N GLY A 132 2.29 0.14 4.23
CA GLY A 132 2.68 -0.50 2.98
C GLY A 132 1.52 -1.32 2.39
N ALA A 133 1.57 -1.60 1.09
CA ALA A 133 0.61 -2.48 0.45
C ALA A 133 0.96 -3.96 0.72
N LEU A 134 0.00 -4.74 1.25
CA LEU A 134 0.22 -6.18 1.48
C LEU A 134 -0.23 -6.97 0.24
N ASP A 135 0.64 -7.01 -0.77
CA ASP A 135 0.44 -7.81 -1.96
C ASP A 135 0.50 -9.32 -1.65
N SER A 136 -0.22 -10.12 -2.44
CA SER A 136 -0.23 -11.58 -2.31
C SER A 136 1.18 -12.20 -2.41
N ARG A 137 2.08 -11.61 -3.21
CA ARG A 137 3.47 -12.06 -3.35
C ARG A 137 4.25 -11.85 -2.05
N ILE A 138 4.22 -10.64 -1.52
CA ILE A 138 4.85 -10.27 -0.24
C ILE A 138 4.33 -11.17 0.87
N ARG A 139 3.00 -11.31 0.98
CA ARG A 139 2.34 -12.16 1.98
C ARG A 139 2.83 -13.62 1.91
N LYS A 140 2.93 -14.20 0.72
CA LYS A 140 3.40 -15.59 0.53
C LYS A 140 4.87 -15.74 0.92
N ALA A 141 5.74 -14.84 0.48
CA ALA A 141 7.17 -14.89 0.80
C ALA A 141 7.43 -14.72 2.30
N LEU A 142 6.80 -13.71 2.93
CA LEU A 142 6.92 -13.51 4.38
C LEU A 142 6.35 -14.66 5.20
N ASN A 143 5.28 -15.31 4.73
CA ASN A 143 4.75 -16.50 5.41
C ASN A 143 5.71 -17.70 5.32
N ARG A 144 6.32 -17.93 4.15
CA ARG A 144 7.34 -18.97 3.95
C ARG A 144 8.54 -18.79 4.88
N GLU A 145 8.95 -17.54 5.09
CA GLU A 145 10.04 -17.15 6.00
C GLU A 145 9.62 -17.10 7.48
N GLY A 146 8.38 -17.47 7.82
CA GLY A 146 7.88 -17.45 9.19
C GLY A 146 7.75 -16.04 9.80
N LYS A 147 7.77 -14.99 8.96
CA LYS A 147 7.66 -13.58 9.36
C LYS A 147 6.22 -13.08 9.45
N LEU A 148 5.30 -13.76 8.78
CA LEU A 148 3.86 -13.51 8.89
C LEU A 148 3.08 -14.81 9.08
N PRO A 149 1.99 -14.79 9.86
CA PRO A 149 1.10 -15.93 9.97
C PRO A 149 0.39 -16.19 8.65
N GLN A 150 -0.21 -17.37 8.52
CA GLN A 150 -1.18 -17.58 7.47
C GLN A 150 -2.38 -16.67 7.72
N ILE A 151 -2.65 -15.80 6.75
CA ILE A 151 -3.82 -14.93 6.75
C ILE A 151 -4.91 -15.66 5.96
N HIS A 152 -6.18 -15.55 6.35
CA HIS A 152 -7.31 -16.13 5.63
C HIS A 152 -8.25 -15.02 5.14
N ASP A 153 -8.44 -14.92 3.81
CA ASP A 153 -9.22 -13.83 3.20
C ASP A 153 -10.74 -13.95 3.42
N SER A 154 -11.19 -15.14 3.82
CA SER A 154 -12.58 -15.39 4.23
C SER A 154 -12.88 -14.96 5.67
N LEU A 155 -11.85 -14.59 6.46
CA LEU A 155 -12.00 -14.25 7.88
C LEU A 155 -11.51 -12.80 8.13
N PRO A 156 -12.42 -11.83 8.32
CA PRO A 156 -12.05 -10.44 8.56
C PRO A 156 -11.08 -10.24 9.73
N SER A 157 -11.26 -10.97 10.83
CA SER A 157 -10.35 -10.93 11.97
C SER A 157 -8.92 -11.34 11.61
N SER A 158 -8.76 -12.37 10.77
CA SER A 158 -7.47 -12.84 10.28
C SER A 158 -6.80 -11.81 9.38
N MET A 159 -7.56 -11.20 8.44
CA MET A 159 -7.05 -10.12 7.58
C MET A 159 -6.56 -8.92 8.40
N VAL A 160 -7.36 -8.49 9.39
CA VAL A 160 -7.03 -7.36 10.26
C VAL A 160 -5.78 -7.68 11.09
N SER A 161 -5.74 -8.83 11.79
CA SER A 161 -4.59 -9.18 12.63
C SER A 161 -3.32 -9.38 11.82
N GLY A 162 -3.41 -10.02 10.65
CA GLY A 162 -2.28 -10.24 9.76
C GLY A 162 -1.71 -8.94 9.20
N TYR A 163 -2.57 -7.99 8.83
CA TYR A 163 -2.12 -6.67 8.38
C TYR A 163 -1.46 -5.86 9.49
N VAL A 164 -2.00 -5.91 10.72
CA VAL A 164 -1.39 -5.23 11.87
C VAL A 164 0.03 -5.77 12.11
N GLN A 165 0.23 -7.09 12.05
CA GLN A 165 1.56 -7.70 12.16
C GLN A 165 2.48 -7.28 11.01
N PHE A 166 1.96 -7.15 9.79
CA PHE A 166 2.73 -6.62 8.67
C PHE A 166 3.19 -5.18 8.89
N VAL A 167 2.32 -4.29 9.40
CA VAL A 167 2.71 -2.91 9.74
C VAL A 167 3.79 -2.89 10.83
N SER A 168 3.66 -3.74 11.87
CA SER A 168 4.71 -3.91 12.88
C SER A 168 6.03 -4.37 12.27
N LEU A 169 6.00 -5.35 11.36
CA LEU A 169 7.19 -5.82 10.66
C LEU A 169 7.85 -4.71 9.82
N LEU A 170 7.08 -3.89 9.10
CA LEU A 170 7.65 -2.74 8.36
C LEU A 170 8.36 -1.76 9.29
N GLN A 171 7.81 -1.52 10.48
CA GLN A 171 8.44 -0.67 11.49
C GLN A 171 9.72 -1.31 12.06
N GLU A 172 9.72 -2.61 12.32
CA GLU A 172 10.91 -3.36 12.75
C GLU A 172 12.02 -3.30 11.69
N LEU A 173 11.67 -3.54 10.41
CA LEU A 173 12.60 -3.43 9.30
C LEU A 173 13.16 -2.01 9.19
N ARG A 174 12.31 -0.98 9.33
CA ARG A 174 12.76 0.41 9.35
C ARG A 174 13.78 0.67 10.45
N ASN A 175 13.50 0.20 11.66
CA ASN A 175 14.40 0.37 12.81
C ASN A 175 15.74 -0.33 12.57
N GLU A 176 15.74 -1.54 11.99
CA GLU A 176 16.95 -2.25 11.62
C GLU A 176 17.76 -1.54 10.53
N LEU A 177 17.10 -0.96 9.52
CA LEU A 177 17.80 -0.19 8.48
C LEU A 177 18.46 1.06 9.07
N VAL A 178 17.77 1.76 9.98
CA VAL A 178 18.30 2.94 10.68
C VAL A 178 19.47 2.55 11.60
N SER A 179 19.33 1.50 12.41
CA SER A 179 20.39 1.08 13.35
C SER A 179 21.67 0.63 12.65
N ARG A 180 21.55 0.16 11.40
CA ARG A 180 22.66 -0.25 10.54
C ARG A 180 23.15 0.86 9.60
N GLU A 181 22.63 2.07 9.74
CA GLU A 181 22.94 3.23 8.89
C GLU A 181 22.69 3.00 7.39
N ILE A 182 21.77 2.10 7.05
CA ILE A 182 21.41 1.76 5.68
C ILE A 182 20.39 2.78 5.17
N ARG A 183 20.86 3.69 4.32
CA ARG A 183 20.05 4.79 3.80
C ARG A 183 19.23 4.41 2.57
N LYS A 184 18.07 5.04 2.44
CA LYS A 184 17.26 4.97 1.21
C LYS A 184 18.01 5.70 0.08
N PRO A 185 18.10 5.11 -1.12
CA PRO A 185 18.60 5.81 -2.30
C PRO A 185 17.72 7.03 -2.68
N PRO A 186 18.30 8.14 -3.16
CA PRO A 186 17.53 9.29 -3.64
C PRO A 186 16.57 8.92 -4.77
N CYS A 187 15.33 9.42 -4.73
CA CYS A 187 14.29 9.16 -5.74
C CYS A 187 13.19 10.24 -5.71
N HIS A 188 12.30 10.26 -6.70
CA HIS A 188 11.24 11.27 -6.81
C HIS A 188 10.05 11.09 -5.83
N LEU A 189 10.03 10.03 -5.01
CA LEU A 189 8.97 9.82 -4.03
C LEU A 189 9.19 10.57 -2.71
N SER A 190 10.45 10.71 -2.28
CA SER A 190 10.83 11.55 -1.15
C SER A 190 12.29 11.99 -1.28
N ASP A 191 12.53 13.26 -0.94
CA ASP A 191 13.86 13.88 -1.03
C ASP A 191 14.77 13.49 0.16
N ASP A 192 14.20 12.90 1.22
CA ASP A 192 14.96 12.43 2.36
C ASP A 192 15.59 11.05 2.10
N SER A 193 16.61 10.74 2.89
CA SER A 193 17.28 9.43 2.86
C SER A 193 16.69 8.45 3.88
N THR A 194 15.53 8.80 4.46
CA THR A 194 14.84 7.96 5.44
C THR A 194 13.92 6.97 4.73
N TRP A 195 13.75 5.79 5.32
CA TRP A 195 12.83 4.78 4.78
C TRP A 195 11.41 5.01 5.28
N ARG A 196 10.46 5.20 4.37
CA ARG A 196 9.02 5.13 4.63
C ARG A 196 8.54 3.67 4.54
N ALA A 197 7.42 3.36 5.19
CA ALA A 197 6.84 2.03 5.15
C ALA A 197 6.51 1.56 3.72
N SER A 198 6.03 2.46 2.87
CA SER A 198 5.76 2.17 1.46
C SER A 198 7.01 1.82 0.65
N GLU A 199 8.15 2.43 0.96
CA GLU A 199 9.42 2.19 0.24
C GLU A 199 10.06 0.88 0.70
N ILE A 200 9.90 0.55 1.98
CA ILE A 200 10.28 -0.76 2.51
C ILE A 200 9.44 -1.85 1.86
N GLU A 201 8.13 -1.62 1.71
CA GLU A 201 7.24 -2.53 1.00
C GLU A 201 7.66 -2.73 -0.46
N MET A 202 8.01 -1.66 -1.18
CA MET A 202 8.53 -1.75 -2.55
C MET A 202 9.84 -2.56 -2.63
N ALA A 203 10.74 -2.41 -1.65
CA ALA A 203 11.94 -3.24 -1.57
C ALA A 203 11.60 -4.71 -1.31
N LEU A 204 10.67 -4.99 -0.39
CA LEU A 204 10.18 -6.36 -0.14
C LEU A 204 9.55 -6.98 -1.39
N PHE A 205 8.79 -6.20 -2.14
CA PHE A 205 8.19 -6.65 -3.39
C PHE A 205 9.24 -7.15 -4.39
N SER A 206 10.30 -6.38 -4.63
CA SER A 206 11.41 -6.80 -5.50
C SER A 206 12.19 -7.98 -4.93
N TRP A 207 12.37 -8.03 -3.60
CA TRP A 207 13.00 -9.16 -2.93
C TRP A 207 12.24 -10.47 -3.20
N THR A 208 10.90 -10.44 -3.28
CA THR A 208 10.11 -11.63 -3.60
C THR A 208 10.30 -12.18 -5.02
N GLU A 209 10.92 -11.42 -5.94
CA GLU A 209 11.23 -11.89 -7.30
C GLU A 209 12.59 -12.60 -7.38
N GLU A 210 13.42 -12.52 -6.32
CA GLU A 210 14.72 -13.19 -6.26
C GLU A 210 14.66 -14.59 -5.61
N GLU A 211 13.48 -15.03 -5.16
CA GLU A 211 13.22 -16.36 -4.56
C GLU A 211 12.36 -17.28 -5.45
#